data_AF-A0A1V4HSR7-F1
#
_entry.id   AF-A0A1V4HSR7-F1
#
_cell.length_a   1.000
_cell.length_b   1.000
_cell.length_c   1.000
_cell.angle_alpha   90.00
_cell.angle_beta   90.00
_cell.angle_gamma   90.00
#
_symmetry.space_group_name_H-M   'P 1'
#
loop_
_entity.id
_entity.type
_entity.pdbx_description
1 polymer ?
#
loop_
_entity_poly.entity_id
_entity_poly.type
_entity_poly.pdbx_seq_one_letter_code
_entity_poly.pdbx_strand_id
1 'polypeptide(L)'
;MTQEQEYLFKEGQTVRLLKNLDVNVHAILHLLGQKGVVEQRYRNMMHRTNWYNVRFPSGEIEPFEEDELDSRFKKRKPLKEDEL
;
A
#
# COMPACT_ATOMS: atom_id res chain seq x y z
N MET A 1 -3.28 -4.24 -28.52
CA MET A 1 -4.04 -4.49 -27.29
C MET A 1 -3.17 -4.04 -26.13
N THR A 2 -3.44 -2.88 -25.55
CA THR A 2 -2.74 -2.45 -24.32
C THR A 2 -3.31 -3.29 -23.20
N GLN A 3 -2.50 -4.21 -22.67
CA GLN A 3 -2.78 -4.83 -21.38
C GLN A 3 -2.94 -3.68 -20.38
N GLU A 4 -4.17 -3.41 -19.93
CA GLU A 4 -4.38 -2.52 -18.79
C GLU A 4 -3.66 -3.19 -17.62
N GLN A 5 -2.51 -2.63 -17.26
CA GLN A 5 -1.72 -3.12 -16.15
C GLN A 5 -2.54 -2.84 -14.89
N GLU A 6 -3.04 -3.91 -14.27
CA GLU A 6 -4.05 -3.83 -13.21
C GLU A 6 -3.44 -3.26 -11.93
N TYR A 7 -4.03 -2.19 -11.39
CA TYR A 7 -3.66 -1.67 -10.08
C TYR A 7 -4.15 -2.64 -8.98
N LEU A 8 -3.28 -3.03 -8.05
CA LEU A 8 -3.66 -3.91 -6.94
C LEU A 8 -4.70 -3.30 -5.99
N PHE A 9 -4.61 -1.99 -5.75
CA PHE A 9 -5.53 -1.27 -4.87
C PHE A 9 -6.48 -0.35 -5.64
N LYS A 10 -7.70 -0.20 -5.10
CA LYS A 10 -8.75 0.68 -5.63
C LYS A 10 -8.83 1.97 -4.82
N GLU A 11 -9.27 3.05 -5.46
CA GLU A 11 -9.63 4.29 -4.74
C GLU A 11 -10.77 4.01 -3.75
N GLY A 12 -10.70 4.62 -2.57
CA GLY A 12 -11.56 4.35 -1.43
C GLY A 12 -11.19 3.09 -0.63
N GLN A 13 -10.22 2.29 -1.07
CA GLN A 13 -9.81 1.09 -0.35
C GLN A 13 -8.95 1.44 0.87
N THR A 14 -9.23 0.79 2.00
CA THR A 14 -8.37 0.89 3.19
C THR A 14 -7.15 -0.03 3.04
N VAL A 15 -5.96 0.54 3.20
CA VAL A 15 -4.65 -0.13 3.13
C VAL A 15 -3.83 0.17 4.39
N ARG A 16 -2.86 -0.70 4.70
CA ARG A 16 -1.90 -0.48 5.79
C ARG A 16 -0.57 -0.10 5.21
N LEU A 17 0.10 0.87 5.80
CA LEU A 17 1.52 1.07 5.52
C LEU A 17 2.34 -0.04 6.19
N LEU A 18 3.22 -0.72 5.45
CA LEU A 18 4.09 -1.76 6.01
C LEU A 18 5.10 -1.17 7.01
N LYS A 19 5.45 -1.94 8.04
CA LYS A 19 6.39 -1.50 9.11
C LYS A 19 7.87 -1.65 8.73
N ASN A 20 8.16 -2.44 7.71
CA ASN A 20 9.53 -2.80 7.31
C ASN A 20 9.94 -2.05 6.03
N LEU A 21 9.47 -0.82 5.89
CA LEU A 21 9.92 0.02 4.80
C LEU A 21 11.34 0.47 5.06
N ASP A 22 12.19 0.33 4.05
CA ASP A 22 13.58 0.79 4.08
C ASP A 22 13.63 2.31 3.87
N VAL A 23 12.81 3.03 4.63
CA VAL A 23 12.60 4.47 4.47
C VAL A 23 13.52 5.23 5.40
N ASN A 24 14.53 5.83 4.78
CA ASN A 24 15.35 6.90 5.34
C ASN A 24 14.56 8.21 5.61
N VAL A 25 13.23 8.17 5.58
CA VAL A 25 12.37 9.35 5.65
C VAL A 25 11.75 9.44 7.03
N HIS A 26 12.42 10.19 7.91
CA HIS A 26 11.94 10.47 9.27
C HIS A 26 10.50 11.04 9.31
N ALA A 27 10.08 11.68 8.22
CA ALA A 27 8.78 12.33 8.07
C ALA A 27 7.58 11.37 8.02
N ILE A 28 7.76 10.07 7.77
CA ILE A 28 6.64 9.11 7.68
C ILE A 28 6.71 7.99 8.72
N LEU A 29 7.68 8.04 9.64
CA LEU A 29 7.86 7.01 10.67
C LEU A 29 6.61 6.84 11.54
N HIS A 30 5.89 7.92 11.82
CA HIS A 30 4.66 7.88 12.61
C HIS A 30 3.50 7.21 11.87
N LEU A 31 3.56 7.09 10.54
CA LEU A 31 2.54 6.47 9.70
C LEU A 31 2.75 4.94 9.55
N LEU A 32 3.93 4.43 9.87
CA LEU A 32 4.25 3.00 9.72
C LEU A 32 3.28 2.11 10.50
N GLY A 33 2.69 1.12 9.83
CA GLY A 33 1.71 0.23 10.42
C GLY A 33 0.31 0.82 10.60
N GLN A 34 0.11 2.13 10.35
CA GLN A 34 -1.21 2.75 10.37
C GLN A 34 -2.05 2.35 9.16
N LYS A 35 -3.36 2.47 9.30
CA LYS A 35 -4.30 2.29 8.19
C LYS A 35 -4.60 3.64 7.56
N GLY A 36 -4.59 3.69 6.24
CA GLY A 36 -5.06 4.83 5.47
C GLY A 36 -6.01 4.40 4.36
N VAL A 37 -6.58 5.37 3.66
CA VAL A 37 -7.48 5.16 2.54
C VAL A 37 -6.80 5.62 1.26
N VAL A 38 -6.78 4.77 0.24
CA VAL A 38 -6.30 5.15 -1.10
C VAL A 38 -7.22 6.22 -1.67
N GLU A 39 -6.71 7.42 -1.89
CA GLU A 39 -7.46 8.48 -2.57
C GLU A 39 -7.27 8.46 -4.07
N GLN A 40 -6.02 8.23 -4.51
CA GLN A 40 -5.66 8.31 -5.91
C GLN A 40 -4.63 7.23 -6.23
N ARG A 41 -4.70 6.71 -7.45
CA ARG A 41 -3.70 5.79 -8.01
C ARG A 41 -3.14 6.37 -9.30
N TYR A 42 -1.84 6.23 -9.48
CA TYR A 42 -1.16 6.70 -10.68
C TYR A 42 0.07 5.85 -10.98
N ARG A 43 0.53 5.91 -12.22
CA ARG A 43 1.77 5.26 -12.62
C ARG A 43 2.91 6.25 -12.49
N ASN A 44 3.93 5.91 -11.71
CA ASN A 44 5.16 6.68 -11.69
C ASN A 44 5.95 6.38 -12.97
N MET A 45 6.11 7.38 -13.85
CA MET A 45 6.79 7.18 -15.13
C MET A 45 8.30 6.98 -14.99
N MET A 46 8.91 7.49 -13.91
CA MET A 46 10.36 7.32 -13.67
C MET A 46 10.70 5.89 -13.28
N HIS A 47 9.94 5.32 -12.34
CA HIS A 47 10.21 3.98 -11.80
C HIS A 47 9.38 2.87 -12.47
N ARG A 48 8.42 3.25 -13.34
CA ARG A 48 7.46 2.38 -14.02
C ARG A 48 6.60 1.53 -13.07
N THR A 49 6.55 1.88 -11.79
CA THR A 49 5.78 1.24 -10.71
C THR A 49 4.43 1.94 -10.49
N ASN A 50 3.49 1.21 -9.89
CA ASN A 50 2.20 1.76 -9.45
C ASN A 50 2.38 2.45 -8.10
N TRP A 51 1.82 3.65 -7.98
CA TRP A 51 1.88 4.47 -6.79
C TRP A 51 0.47 4.88 -6.35
N TYR A 52 0.32 5.09 -5.05
CA TYR A 52 -0.97 5.33 -4.40
C TYR A 52 -0.83 6.48 -3.40
N ASN A 53 -1.66 7.51 -3.56
CA ASN A 53 -1.83 8.53 -2.53
C ASN A 53 -2.74 7.98 -1.44
N VAL A 54 -2.22 7.88 -0.22
CA VAL A 54 -2.93 7.32 0.93
C VAL A 54 -3.19 8.42 1.94
N ARG A 55 -4.48 8.62 2.26
CA ARG A 55 -4.92 9.54 3.32
C ARG A 55 -4.99 8.81 4.66
N PHE A 56 -4.28 9.32 5.66
CA PHE A 56 -4.29 8.78 7.01
C PHE A 56 -5.28 9.52 7.93
N PRO A 57 -5.63 8.94 9.09
CA PRO A 57 -6.51 9.59 10.08
C PRO A 57 -5.97 10.92 10.62
N SER A 58 -4.66 11.15 10.53
CA SER A 58 -4.03 12.46 10.83
C SER A 58 -4.46 13.57 9.86
N GLY A 59 -5.02 13.22 8.71
CA GLY A 59 -5.33 14.13 7.60
C GLY A 59 -4.19 14.26 6.60
N GLU A 60 -3.02 13.68 6.87
CA GLU A 60 -1.88 13.65 5.97
C GLU A 60 -2.16 12.75 4.76
N ILE A 61 -1.66 13.16 3.60
CA ILE A 61 -1.76 12.41 2.35
C ILE A 61 -0.34 12.23 1.84
N GLU A 62 0.11 10.99 1.79
CA GLU A 62 1.46 10.65 1.36
C GLU A 62 1.43 9.61 0.23
N PRO A 63 2.36 9.70 -0.73
CA PRO A 63 2.47 8.77 -1.84
C PRO A 63 3.29 7.52 -1.44
N PHE A 64 2.79 6.33 -1.79
CA PHE A 64 3.49 5.06 -1.55
C PHE A 64 3.46 4.15 -2.77
N GLU A 65 4.48 3.32 -2.93
CA GLU A 65 4.50 2.26 -3.94
C GLU A 65 3.57 1.10 -3.56
N GLU A 66 3.21 0.30 -4.56
CA GLU A 66 2.36 -0.88 -4.37
C GLU A 66 2.88 -1.84 -3.29
N ASP A 67 4.18 -2.11 -3.30
CA ASP A 67 4.84 -3.04 -2.37
C ASP A 67 4.97 -2.50 -0.94
N GLU A 68 4.72 -1.20 -0.74
CA GLU A 68 4.77 -0.56 0.57
C GLU A 68 3.44 -0.68 1.34
N LEU A 69 2.41 -1.15 0.66
CA LEU A 69 1.04 -1.19 1.14
C LEU A 69 0.52 -2.62 1.29
N ASP A 70 -0.27 -2.85 2.33
CA ASP A 70 -0.90 -4.13 2.60
C ASP A 70 -2.43 -4.00 2.68
N SER A 71 -3.14 -4.71 1.81
CA SER A 71 -4.61 -4.78 1.80
C SER A 71 -5.18 -5.94 2.61
N ARG A 72 -4.33 -6.85 3.14
CA ARG A 72 -4.74 -8.06 3.85
C ARG A 72 -5.18 -7.77 5.28
N PHE A 73 -6.12 -6.85 5.46
CA PHE A 73 -6.81 -6.66 6.73
C PHE A 73 -7.85 -7.74 7.02
N LYS A 74 -8.26 -8.52 6.02
CA LYS A 74 -9.19 -9.63 6.21
C LYS A 74 -8.56 -10.93 5.74
N LYS A 75 -8.50 -11.87 6.69
CA LYS A 75 -8.13 -13.29 6.58
C LYS A 75 -6.62 -13.55 6.58
N ARG A 76 -6.06 -13.63 7.80
CA ARG A 76 -5.25 -14.83 8.10
C ARG A 76 -6.13 -16.02 7.71
N LYS A 77 -5.89 -16.62 6.53
CA LYS A 77 -6.18 -18.05 6.40
C LYS A 77 -5.31 -18.72 7.47
N PRO A 78 -5.83 -19.63 8.30
CA PRO A 78 -4.97 -20.48 9.10
C PRO A 78 -3.95 -21.11 8.14
N LEU A 79 -2.68 -21.16 8.56
CA LEU A 79 -1.68 -21.98 7.90
C LEU A 79 -2.34 -23.34 7.68
N LYS A 80 -2.47 -23.78 6.43
CA LYS A 80 -2.62 -25.21 6.20
C LYS A 80 -1.24 -25.77 6.51
N GLU A 81 -1.12 -26.35 7.70
CA GLU A 81 -0.17 -27.41 7.95
C GLU A 81 -0.48 -28.51 6.94
N ASP A 82 0.33 -28.64 5.91
CA ASP A 82 0.38 -29.82 5.04
C ASP A 82 1.73 -29.79 4.29
N GLU A 83 2.81 -29.85 5.06
CA GLU A 83 4.12 -30.40 4.64
C GLU A 83 4.67 -31.23 5.82
N LEU A 84 3.97 -32.32 6.16
CA LEU A 84 4.49 -33.43 6.95
C LEU A 84 4.25 -34.74 6.22
#